data_AF-A0A9P8I0S3-F1
#
_entry.id   AF-A0A9P8I0S3-F1
#
_cell.length_a   1.000
_cell.length_b   1.000
_cell.length_c   1.000
_cell.angle_alpha   90.00
_cell.angle_beta   90.00
_cell.angle_gamma   90.00
#
_symmetry.space_group_name_H-M   'P 1'
#
loop_
_entity.id
_entity.type
_entity.pdbx_description
1 polymer ?
#
loop_
_entity_poly.entity_id
_entity_poly.type
_entity_poly.pdbx_seq_one_letter_code
_entity_poly.pdbx_strand_id
1 'polypeptide(L)'
;MQVNKKFSASYKATIGADFLTKEVSVDDRLVTMQLWDTAGQERFQSLGVAFYRGADCCVLVYDVNNSKSFDTLDSWRDEFLIQASPRDPESFPFISSKRAMTFCQSKGGIPYFETSAKEAINVDQAFEVIARNALAQEQSEEFSGDFSDPINIHLDNERDGCAC
;
A
#
# COMPACT_ATOMS: atom_id res chain seq x y z
N MET A 1 12.83 -10.58 5.33
CA MET A 1 11.65 -11.14 4.65
C MET A 1 12.05 -12.45 3.96
N GLN A 2 11.16 -13.45 3.83
CA GLN A 2 11.42 -14.61 2.96
C GLN A 2 10.82 -14.30 1.60
N VAL A 3 11.64 -14.30 0.57
CA VAL A 3 11.17 -14.17 -0.81
C VAL A 3 11.95 -15.16 -1.66
N ASN A 4 11.27 -15.78 -2.61
CA ASN A 4 11.79 -16.91 -3.41
C ASN A 4 12.17 -18.15 -2.57
N LYS A 5 11.43 -18.42 -1.49
CA LYS A 5 11.61 -19.59 -0.59
C LYS A 5 13.00 -19.69 0.08
N LYS A 6 13.82 -18.64 0.03
CA LYS A 6 15.13 -18.58 0.70
C LYS A 6 15.04 -17.68 1.92
N PHE A 7 15.20 -18.26 3.11
CA PHE A 7 15.42 -17.54 4.35
C PHE A 7 16.91 -17.56 4.68
N SER A 8 17.50 -16.39 4.95
CA SER A 8 18.88 -16.28 5.44
C SER A 8 18.85 -15.95 6.93
N ALA A 9 19.50 -16.79 7.74
CA ALA A 9 19.63 -16.56 9.19
C ALA A 9 20.68 -15.49 9.52
N SER A 10 21.58 -15.16 8.58
CA SER A 10 22.49 -14.02 8.75
C SER A 10 21.74 -12.72 8.46
N TYR A 11 21.60 -11.89 9.49
CA TYR A 11 21.06 -10.54 9.36
C TYR A 11 22.01 -9.71 8.50
N LYS A 12 21.60 -9.42 7.26
CA LYS A 12 22.20 -8.37 6.44
C LYS A 12 21.27 -7.17 6.50
N ALA A 13 21.75 -6.05 7.02
CA ALA A 13 20.99 -4.81 6.98
C ALA A 13 20.81 -4.39 5.51
N THR A 14 19.57 -4.09 5.11
CA THR A 14 19.28 -3.45 3.83
C THR A 14 19.91 -2.05 3.84
N ILE A 15 20.60 -1.66 2.77
CA ILE A 15 21.17 -0.32 2.59
C ILE A 15 20.33 0.36 1.52
N GLY A 16 19.52 1.35 1.90
CA GLY A 16 18.57 2.01 0.98
C GLY A 16 17.31 1.17 0.77
N ALA A 17 17.14 0.61 -0.42
CA ALA A 17 16.03 -0.29 -0.75
C ALA A 17 16.53 -1.50 -1.56
N ASP A 18 16.02 -2.68 -1.25
CA ASP A 18 16.22 -3.88 -2.09
C ASP A 18 15.02 -4.05 -3.03
N PHE A 19 15.30 -4.36 -4.29
CA PHE A 19 14.27 -4.54 -5.32
C PHE A 19 14.11 -6.01 -5.66
N LEU A 20 12.86 -6.44 -5.72
CA LEU A 20 12.55 -7.84 -5.87
C LEU A 20 11.23 -8.03 -6.58
N THR A 21 11.14 -9.06 -7.40
CA THR A 21 9.92 -9.39 -8.15
C THR A 21 9.35 -10.71 -7.66
N LYS A 22 8.03 -10.75 -7.44
CA LYS A 22 7.30 -11.97 -7.07
C LYS A 22 6.03 -12.08 -7.91
N GLU A 23 5.82 -13.23 -8.52
CA GLU A 23 4.55 -13.54 -9.18
C GLU A 23 3.57 -14.14 -8.17
N VAL A 24 2.33 -13.66 -8.18
CA VAL A 24 1.23 -14.11 -7.32
C VAL A 24 0.01 -14.36 -8.19
N SER A 25 -0.65 -15.50 -7.99
CA SER A 25 -1.91 -15.78 -8.68
C SER A 25 -3.07 -15.28 -7.83
N VAL A 26 -3.91 -14.39 -8.40
CA VAL A 26 -5.09 -13.83 -7.76
C VAL A 26 -6.27 -14.02 -8.71
N ASP A 27 -7.28 -14.78 -8.30
CA ASP A 27 -8.52 -15.03 -9.07
C ASP A 27 -8.24 -15.41 -10.54
N ASP A 28 -7.35 -16.40 -10.73
CA ASP A 28 -6.85 -16.91 -12.03
C ASP A 28 -6.06 -15.91 -12.90
N ARG A 29 -5.75 -14.72 -12.37
CA ARG A 29 -4.84 -13.76 -12.98
C ARG A 29 -3.45 -13.89 -12.37
N LEU A 30 -2.41 -13.83 -13.21
CA LEU A 30 -1.03 -13.77 -12.75
C LEU A 30 -0.63 -12.31 -12.56
N VAL A 31 -0.29 -11.94 -11.33
CA VAL A 31 0.10 -10.58 -10.93
C VAL A 31 1.59 -10.55 -10.65
N THR A 32 2.30 -9.63 -11.30
CA THR A 32 3.73 -9.42 -11.06
C THR A 32 3.91 -8.30 -10.05
N MET A 33 4.27 -8.65 -8.82
CA MET A 33 4.52 -7.68 -7.75
C MET A 33 5.97 -7.20 -7.79
N GLN A 34 6.14 -5.87 -7.71
CA GLN A 34 7.42 -5.22 -7.46
C GLN A 34 7.53 -4.89 -5.97
N LEU A 35 8.40 -5.62 -5.27
CA LEU A 35 8.62 -5.52 -3.85
C LEU A 35 9.83 -4.63 -3.58
N TRP A 36 9.62 -3.58 -2.82
CA TRP A 36 10.65 -2.65 -2.36
C TRP A 36 10.85 -2.84 -0.86
N ASP A 37 11.88 -3.60 -0.47
CA ASP A 37 12.24 -3.77 0.94
C ASP A 37 13.03 -2.54 1.38
N THR A 38 12.40 -1.64 2.13
CA THR A 38 13.05 -0.43 2.62
C THR A 38 13.84 -0.73 3.89
N ALA A 39 15.03 -0.13 4.00
CA ALA A 39 15.84 -0.30 5.19
C ALA A 39 15.14 0.28 6.44
N GLY A 40 14.70 -0.58 7.36
CA GLY A 40 14.06 -0.19 8.63
C GLY A 40 15.00 0.43 9.68
N GLN A 41 16.24 0.81 9.32
CA GLN A 41 17.11 1.60 10.20
C GLN A 41 16.82 3.08 10.01
N GLU A 42 16.62 3.78 11.13
CA GLU A 42 16.45 5.24 11.23
C GLU A 42 17.45 6.05 10.39
N ARG A 43 18.69 5.56 10.23
CA ARG A 43 19.74 6.22 9.43
C ARG A 43 19.52 6.21 7.92
N PHE A 44 18.57 5.41 7.42
CA PHE A 44 18.23 5.30 6.00
C PHE A 44 16.78 5.73 5.69
N GLN A 45 16.02 6.22 6.69
CA GLN A 45 14.65 6.71 6.51
C GLN A 45 14.54 7.76 5.39
N SER A 46 15.54 8.65 5.26
CA SER A 46 15.56 9.66 4.21
C SER A 46 15.70 9.11 2.78
N LEU A 47 16.20 7.87 2.60
CA LEU A 47 16.28 7.21 1.29
C LEU A 47 14.95 6.54 0.88
N GLY A 48 14.02 6.32 1.81
CA GLY A 48 12.72 5.67 1.55
C GLY A 48 11.78 6.49 0.67
N VAL A 49 11.90 7.83 0.72
CA VAL A 49 10.95 8.79 0.11
C VAL A 49 10.76 8.58 -1.40
N ALA A 50 11.81 8.22 -2.14
CA ALA A 50 11.71 7.97 -3.58
C ALA A 50 10.97 6.66 -3.93
N PHE A 51 10.88 5.72 -2.99
CA PHE A 51 10.34 4.38 -3.22
C PHE A 51 8.87 4.25 -2.81
N TYR A 52 8.32 5.20 -2.05
CA TYR A 52 6.92 5.17 -1.63
C TYR A 52 5.96 5.71 -2.70
N ARG A 53 6.44 6.62 -3.56
CA ARG A 53 5.60 7.28 -4.56
C ARG A 53 5.20 6.30 -5.66
N GLY A 54 3.90 6.17 -5.88
CA GLY A 54 3.34 5.24 -6.88
C GLY A 54 3.24 3.80 -6.38
N ALA A 55 3.37 3.56 -5.07
CA ALA A 55 3.06 2.26 -4.51
C ALA A 55 1.54 2.02 -4.46
N ASP A 56 1.10 0.85 -4.91
CA ASP A 56 -0.32 0.45 -4.90
C ASP A 56 -0.77 -0.12 -3.56
N CYS A 57 0.19 -0.57 -2.74
CA CYS A 57 -0.04 -1.11 -1.41
C CYS A 57 1.20 -1.03 -0.52
N CYS A 58 1.03 -1.24 0.79
CA CYS A 58 2.12 -1.19 1.78
C CYS A 58 2.00 -2.33 2.82
N VAL A 59 3.10 -3.02 3.09
CA VAL A 59 3.15 -4.06 4.13
C VAL A 59 3.91 -3.54 5.34
N LEU A 60 3.22 -3.48 6.49
CA LEU A 60 3.79 -3.07 7.77
C LEU A 60 4.19 -4.31 8.58
N VAL A 61 5.50 -4.46 8.85
CA VAL A 61 6.05 -5.65 9.52
C VAL A 61 6.70 -5.26 10.84
N TYR A 62 6.53 -6.09 11.86
CA TYR A 62 7.26 -5.98 13.12
C TYR A 62 7.53 -7.38 13.69
N ASP A 63 8.38 -7.45 14.71
CA ASP A 63 8.71 -8.70 15.40
C ASP A 63 7.83 -8.87 16.64
N VAL A 64 7.09 -9.98 16.71
CA VAL A 64 6.22 -10.33 17.83
C VAL A 64 6.95 -10.45 19.17
N ASN A 65 8.27 -10.66 19.14
CA ASN A 65 9.13 -10.73 20.32
C ASN A 65 9.73 -9.36 20.71
N ASN A 66 9.52 -8.32 19.88
CA ASN A 66 10.03 -6.98 20.11
C ASN A 66 8.89 -5.95 20.08
N SER A 67 8.35 -5.64 21.25
CA SER A 67 7.24 -4.69 21.38
C SER A 67 7.54 -3.31 20.80
N LYS A 68 8.80 -2.83 20.90
CA LYS A 68 9.17 -1.52 20.35
C LYS A 68 8.98 -1.46 18.83
N SER A 69 9.18 -2.57 18.13
CA SER A 69 8.95 -2.63 16.68
C SER A 69 7.47 -2.52 16.32
N PHE A 70 6.58 -2.94 17.21
CA PHE A 70 5.14 -2.70 17.07
C PHE A 70 4.80 -1.23 17.29
N ASP A 71 5.36 -0.61 18.33
CA ASP A 71 5.08 0.78 18.69
C ASP A 71 5.48 1.77 17.57
N THR A 72 6.44 1.40 16.71
CA THR A 72 6.86 2.21 15.56
C THR A 72 5.93 2.12 14.35
N LEU A 73 4.97 1.20 14.31
CA LEU A 73 4.12 1.00 13.13
C LEU A 73 3.25 2.21 12.78
N ASP A 74 2.74 2.93 13.79
CA ASP A 74 1.99 4.18 13.56
C ASP A 74 2.87 5.21 12.85
N SER A 75 4.11 5.39 13.33
CA SER A 75 5.06 6.32 12.71
C SER A 75 5.39 5.93 11.28
N TRP A 76 5.60 4.64 10.99
CA TRP A 76 5.84 4.16 9.63
C TRP A 76 4.64 4.35 8.71
N ARG A 77 3.42 4.12 9.20
CA ARG A 77 2.19 4.37 8.44
C ARG A 77 2.06 5.86 8.11
N ASP A 78 2.19 6.72 9.11
CA ASP A 78 1.98 8.17 8.92
C ASP A 78 3.08 8.75 8.01
N GLU A 79 4.33 8.30 8.16
CA GLU A 79 5.43 8.65 7.25
C GLU A 79 5.10 8.22 5.81
N PHE A 80 4.66 6.96 5.60
CA PHE A 80 4.28 6.48 4.28
C PHE A 80 3.17 7.33 3.67
N LEU A 81 2.10 7.63 4.42
CA LEU A 81 0.97 8.42 3.93
C LEU A 81 1.39 9.83 3.51
N ILE A 82 2.28 10.48 4.27
CA ILE A 82 2.82 11.80 3.93
C ILE A 82 3.62 11.72 2.63
N GLN A 83 4.52 10.74 2.50
CA GLN A 83 5.48 10.69 1.41
C GLN A 83 4.89 10.11 0.11
N ALA A 84 4.11 9.03 0.20
CA ALA A 84 3.39 8.45 -0.94
C ALA A 84 2.29 9.39 -1.42
N SER A 85 1.65 10.13 -0.50
CA SER A 85 0.50 11.00 -0.78
C SER A 85 -0.57 10.28 -1.62
N PRO A 86 -1.07 9.11 -1.18
CA PRO A 86 -2.09 8.38 -1.91
C PRO A 86 -3.37 9.21 -2.01
N ARG A 87 -4.14 9.01 -3.08
CA ARG A 87 -5.38 9.75 -3.35
C ARG A 87 -6.42 9.55 -2.25
N ASP A 88 -6.54 8.32 -1.76
CA ASP A 88 -7.37 7.96 -0.60
C ASP A 88 -6.50 7.29 0.49
N PRO A 89 -6.00 8.07 1.47
CA PRO A 89 -5.20 7.57 2.58
C PRO A 89 -5.92 6.60 3.52
N GLU A 90 -7.24 6.71 3.65
CA GLU A 90 -8.02 5.91 4.62
C GLU A 90 -8.38 4.54 4.04
N SER A 91 -8.52 4.44 2.71
CA SER A 91 -8.75 3.17 2.03
C SER A 91 -7.47 2.48 1.54
N PHE A 92 -6.30 3.10 1.68
CA PHE A 92 -5.07 2.59 1.11
C PHE A 92 -4.72 1.17 1.62
N PRO A 93 -4.29 0.23 0.75
CA PRO A 93 -4.16 -1.17 1.14
C PRO A 93 -2.91 -1.40 2.01
N PHE A 94 -3.10 -1.37 3.33
CA PHE A 94 -2.09 -1.80 4.30
C PHE A 94 -2.28 -3.26 4.70
N ILE A 95 -1.24 -3.91 5.23
CA ILE A 95 -1.32 -5.20 5.97
C ILE A 95 -0.39 -5.16 7.20
N SER A 96 -0.77 -5.80 8.32
CA SER A 96 0.07 -5.92 9.52
C SER A 96 0.05 -7.32 10.21
N SER A 97 0.92 -7.53 11.23
CA SER A 97 1.11 -8.81 11.97
C SER A 97 0.81 -8.76 13.49
N LYS A 98 1.04 -9.83 14.30
CA LYS A 98 0.31 -10.21 15.55
C LYS A 98 -0.53 -9.22 16.42
N ARG A 99 -0.12 -8.49 17.47
CA ARG A 99 -0.92 -7.58 18.35
C ARG A 99 -1.80 -6.50 17.67
N ALA A 100 -1.85 -6.46 16.34
CA ALA A 100 -2.48 -5.40 15.58
C ALA A 100 -3.99 -5.55 15.33
N MET A 101 -4.70 -6.60 15.78
CA MET A 101 -6.11 -6.74 15.38
C MET A 101 -6.96 -5.50 15.74
N THR A 102 -6.79 -4.96 16.95
CA THR A 102 -7.43 -3.70 17.36
C THR A 102 -6.90 -2.49 16.58
N PHE A 103 -5.59 -2.45 16.30
CA PHE A 103 -4.96 -1.41 15.48
C PHE A 103 -5.54 -1.40 14.05
N CYS A 104 -5.52 -2.55 13.38
CA CYS A 104 -6.11 -2.79 12.07
C CYS A 104 -7.57 -2.35 12.01
N GLN A 105 -8.38 -2.77 12.99
CA GLN A 105 -9.78 -2.35 13.09
C GLN A 105 -9.92 -0.85 13.23
N SER A 106 -9.08 -0.20 14.06
CA SER A 106 -9.12 1.25 14.27
C SER A 106 -8.67 2.08 13.06
N LYS A 107 -7.96 1.47 12.10
CA LYS A 107 -7.39 2.12 10.92
C LYS A 107 -8.09 1.68 9.63
N GLY A 108 -9.41 1.47 9.67
CA GLY A 108 -10.21 1.13 8.49
C GLY A 108 -10.35 -0.37 8.19
N GLY A 109 -10.00 -1.25 9.13
CA GLY A 109 -10.16 -2.70 8.95
C GLY A 109 -9.04 -3.34 8.12
N ILE A 110 -7.80 -2.85 8.28
CA ILE A 110 -6.61 -3.37 7.60
C ILE A 110 -6.52 -4.91 7.74
N PRO A 111 -6.44 -5.67 6.64
CA PRO A 111 -6.22 -7.11 6.71
C PRO A 111 -4.97 -7.47 7.51
N TYR A 112 -5.05 -8.60 8.20
CA TYR A 112 -4.09 -9.00 9.21
C TYR A 112 -3.65 -10.44 9.01
N PHE A 113 -2.34 -10.69 9.15
CA PHE A 113 -1.75 -12.03 9.01
C PHE A 113 -0.66 -12.30 10.05
N GLU A 114 -0.74 -13.45 10.73
CA GLU A 114 0.40 -13.99 11.48
C GLU A 114 1.34 -14.71 10.53
N THR A 115 2.49 -14.12 10.22
CA THR A 115 3.45 -14.72 9.27
C THR A 115 4.73 -15.18 9.96
N SER A 116 5.35 -16.23 9.42
CA SER A 116 6.71 -16.65 9.79
C SER A 116 7.54 -16.76 8.52
N ALA A 117 8.42 -15.79 8.31
CA ALA A 117 9.38 -15.86 7.20
C ALA A 117 10.33 -17.07 7.32
N LYS A 118 10.63 -17.49 8.55
CA LYS A 118 11.50 -18.65 8.80
C LYS A 118 10.81 -19.96 8.40
N GLU A 119 9.53 -20.10 8.74
CA GLU A 119 8.76 -21.33 8.54
C GLU A 119 7.86 -21.29 7.31
N ALA A 120 7.94 -20.21 6.51
CA ALA A 120 7.08 -19.95 5.35
C ALA A 120 5.57 -19.96 5.68
N ILE A 121 5.19 -19.58 6.91
CA ILE A 121 3.79 -19.57 7.34
C ILE A 121 3.13 -18.26 6.93
N ASN A 122 1.98 -18.34 6.25
CA ASN A 122 1.10 -17.22 5.87
C ASN A 122 1.73 -16.11 5.01
N VAL A 123 2.97 -16.28 4.53
CA VAL A 123 3.67 -15.29 3.70
C VAL A 123 2.98 -15.17 2.34
N ASP A 124 2.70 -16.30 1.68
CA ASP A 124 2.07 -16.30 0.36
C ASP A 124 0.61 -15.79 0.44
N GLN A 125 -0.16 -16.20 1.46
CA GLN A 125 -1.51 -15.68 1.67
C GLN A 125 -1.54 -14.17 1.89
N ALA A 126 -0.59 -13.61 2.66
CA ALA A 126 -0.51 -12.16 2.87
C ALA A 126 -0.26 -11.40 1.55
N PHE A 127 0.60 -11.93 0.69
CA PHE A 127 0.84 -11.35 -0.64
C PHE A 127 -0.37 -11.48 -1.57
N GLU A 128 -1.08 -12.60 -1.54
CA GLU A 128 -2.31 -12.77 -2.32
C GLU A 128 -3.39 -11.77 -1.93
N VAL A 129 -3.62 -11.59 -0.63
CA VAL A 129 -4.65 -10.66 -0.14
C VAL A 129 -4.29 -9.20 -0.44
N ILE A 130 -3.03 -8.80 -0.28
CA ILE A 130 -2.66 -7.41 -0.58
C ILE A 130 -2.77 -7.11 -2.08
N ALA A 131 -2.38 -8.06 -2.94
CA ALA A 131 -2.50 -7.93 -4.38
C ALA A 131 -3.98 -7.85 -4.82
N ARG A 132 -4.85 -8.69 -4.24
CA ARG A 132 -6.30 -8.65 -4.48
C ARG A 132 -6.89 -7.29 -4.13
N ASN A 133 -6.52 -6.72 -2.98
CA ASN A 133 -7.03 -5.43 -2.53
C ASN A 133 -6.54 -4.27 -3.41
N ALA A 134 -5.26 -4.27 -3.78
CA ALA A 134 -4.70 -3.26 -4.70
C ALA A 134 -5.44 -3.27 -6.05
N LEU A 135 -5.65 -4.45 -6.65
CA LEU A 135 -6.38 -4.60 -7.91
C LEU A 135 -7.85 -4.17 -7.84
N ALA A 136 -8.50 -4.35 -6.69
CA ALA A 136 -9.87 -3.92 -6.47
C ALA A 136 -9.97 -2.38 -6.39
N GLN A 137 -8.97 -1.74 -5.78
CA GLN A 137 -8.89 -0.29 -5.70
C GLN A 137 -8.64 0.34 -7.08
N GLU A 138 -7.71 -0.19 -7.88
CA GLU A 138 -7.47 0.27 -9.27
C GLU A 138 -8.75 0.24 -10.11
N GLN A 139 -9.51 -0.86 -10.06
CA GLN A 139 -10.78 -0.98 -10.79
C GLN A 139 -11.82 0.05 -10.34
N SER A 140 -11.87 0.37 -9.06
CA SER A 140 -12.78 1.40 -8.54
C SER A 140 -12.38 2.80 -9.01
N GLU A 141 -11.08 3.06 -9.16
CA GLU A 141 -10.56 4.34 -9.65
C GLU A 141 -10.82 4.50 -11.15
N GLU A 142 -10.63 3.46 -11.96
CA GLU A 142 -10.97 3.47 -13.39
C GLU A 142 -12.45 3.79 -13.63
N PHE A 143 -13.35 3.20 -12.85
CA PHE A 143 -14.80 3.47 -12.96
C PHE A 143 -15.21 4.87 -12.51
N SER A 144 -14.44 5.50 -11.61
CA SER A 144 -14.71 6.87 -11.13
C SER A 144 -14.26 7.97 -12.11
N GLY A 145 -13.40 7.64 -13.08
CA GLY A 145 -12.79 8.60 -14.00
C GLY A 145 -13.64 9.02 -15.20
N ASP A 146 -14.76 8.34 -15.48
CA ASP A 146 -15.49 8.48 -16.76
C ASP A 146 -16.80 9.31 -16.68
N PHE A 147 -17.06 10.01 -15.57
CA PHE A 147 -18.18 10.95 -15.47
C PHE A 147 -17.68 12.37 -15.18
N SER A 148 -17.08 12.99 -16.20
CA SER A 148 -17.15 14.45 -16.31
C SER A 148 -18.45 14.77 -17.04
N ASP A 149 -19.43 15.30 -16.29
CA ASP A 149 -20.72 15.72 -16.82
C ASP A 149 -20.54 16.57 -18.09
N PRO A 150 -21.32 16.34 -19.17
CA PRO A 150 -21.28 17.22 -20.33
C PRO A 150 -21.70 18.63 -19.89
N ILE A 151 -20.80 19.59 -20.11
CA ILE A 151 -21.04 21.02 -19.92
C ILE A 151 -22.31 21.39 -20.70
N ASN A 152 -23.39 21.69 -19.98
CA ASN A 152 -24.65 22.11 -20.59
C ASN A 152 -24.53 23.60 -20.94
N ILE A 153 -24.14 23.90 -22.18
CA ILE A 153 -24.05 25.28 -22.68
C ILE A 153 -25.48 25.76 -22.96
N HIS A 154 -26.13 26.35 -21.95
CA HIS A 154 -27.35 27.13 -22.18
C HIS A 154 -26.95 28.41 -22.95
N LEU A 155 -27.14 28.37 -24.27
CA LEU A 155 -27.11 29.54 -25.14
C LEU A 155 -28.42 30.30 -24.96
N ASP A 156 -28.47 31.15 -23.94
CA ASP A 156 -29.56 32.11 -23.80
C ASP A 156 -29.37 33.23 -24.83
N ASN A 157 -30.24 33.18 -25.83
CA ASN A 157 -30.37 34.13 -26.92
C ASN A 157 -31.12 35.37 -26.42
N GLU A 158 -30.41 36.32 -25.79
CA GLU A 158 -31.00 37.61 -25.46
C GLU A 158 -31.00 38.53 -26.70
N ARG A 159 -32.14 38.51 -27.39
CA ARG A 159 -32.65 39.64 -28.16
C ARG A 159 -33.37 40.59 -27.21
N ASP A 160 -32.77 41.74 -26.94
CA ASP A 160 -33.43 43.01 -26.62
C ASP A 160 -32.34 44.09 -26.84
N GLY A 161 -32.49 45.15 -27.63
CA GLY A 161 -33.66 46.02 -27.80
C GLY A 161 -33.15 47.45 -27.57
N CYS A 162 -32.39 48.01 -28.53
CA CYS A 162 -31.88 49.38 -28.47
C CYS A 162 -32.97 50.37 -28.92
N ALA A 163 -33.38 51.28 -28.04
CA ALA A 163 -34.15 52.47 -28.39
C ALA A 163 -33.80 53.64 -27.46
N CYS A 164 -33.63 54.81 -28.09
CA CYS A 164 -33.34 56.18 -27.62
C CYS A 164 -31.95 56.46 -27.02
#